data_AF-A0A8T2SLK3-F1
#
_entry.id   AF-A0A8T2SLK3-F1
#
_cell.length_a   1.000
_cell.length_b   1.000
_cell.length_c   1.000
_cell.angle_alpha   90.00
_cell.angle_beta   90.00
_cell.angle_gamma   90.00
#
_symmetry.space_group_name_H-M   'P 1'
#
loop_
_entity.id
_entity.type
_entity.pdbx_description
1 polymer ?
#
loop_
_entity_poly.entity_id
_entity_poly.type
_entity_poly.pdbx_seq_one_letter_code
_entity_poly.pdbx_strand_id
1 'polypeptide(L)'
;MASGRIAARRLSNVVTAFRLTPSRVGSSSAASSSSSASASRLVADRIVELTAIDVDGVRHKVKGLTKHTLLRALMNHRLIDPESHRLDDINACTAECRVMVASEWLDKLPPRSEEEYDTLAAAATKGKVDPHDRLGCQIRLSSDLQGMVVAVPEPKPWRIP
;
A
#
# COMPACT_ATOMS: atom_id res chain seq x y z
N MET A 1 19.85 42.59 -43.11
CA MET A 1 20.98 41.76 -43.61
C MET A 1 20.86 40.37 -42.97
N ALA A 2 21.13 39.31 -43.74
CA ALA A 2 20.92 37.87 -43.48
C ALA A 2 19.43 37.45 -43.52
N SER A 3 18.84 36.93 -44.61
CA SER A 3 19.18 35.82 -45.53
C SER A 3 19.33 34.46 -44.84
N GLY A 4 18.32 33.60 -45.00
CA GLY A 4 18.34 32.19 -44.61
C GLY A 4 17.18 31.41 -45.23
N ARG A 5 17.37 30.91 -46.45
CA ARG A 5 16.50 29.99 -47.21
C ARG A 5 16.47 28.60 -46.53
N ILE A 6 15.42 27.80 -46.80
CA ILE A 6 15.33 26.31 -46.91
C ILE A 6 13.86 25.96 -46.68
N ALA A 7 13.16 25.06 -47.38
CA ALA A 7 13.25 24.43 -48.69
C ALA A 7 11.87 23.77 -48.86
N ALA A 8 11.21 23.97 -49.99
CA ALA A 8 10.01 23.26 -50.35
C ALA A 8 10.33 21.78 -50.60
N ARG A 9 9.51 20.84 -50.08
CA ARG A 9 9.46 19.47 -50.59
C ARG A 9 8.04 19.17 -51.05
N ARG A 10 8.03 18.54 -52.22
CA ARG A 10 6.94 18.38 -53.19
C ARG A 10 5.88 17.39 -52.73
N LEU A 11 4.65 17.68 -53.17
CA LEU A 11 3.52 16.77 -53.34
C LEU A 11 3.84 15.67 -54.37
N SER A 12 3.28 14.47 -54.17
CA SER A 12 2.82 13.49 -55.18
C SER A 12 2.28 12.27 -54.41
N ASN A 13 0.97 12.12 -54.15
CA ASN A 13 -0.10 11.59 -54.98
C ASN A 13 0.04 10.14 -55.50
N VAL A 14 -0.90 9.30 -55.03
CA VAL A 14 -1.76 8.36 -55.79
C VAL A 14 -1.16 6.98 -56.12
N VAL A 15 -1.83 5.91 -55.65
CA VAL A 15 -2.65 4.94 -56.44
C VAL A 15 -2.96 3.70 -55.57
N THR A 16 -4.25 3.54 -55.25
CA THR A 16 -5.11 2.35 -55.40
C THR A 16 -4.52 0.93 -55.30
N ALA A 17 -5.09 0.11 -54.42
CA ALA A 17 -5.67 -1.19 -54.80
C ALA A 17 -6.45 -1.84 -53.64
N PHE A 18 -7.78 -1.79 -53.77
CA PHE A 18 -8.72 -2.71 -53.15
C PHE A 18 -8.34 -4.17 -53.48
N ARG A 19 -8.31 -5.05 -52.49
CA ARG A 19 -8.51 -6.49 -52.68
C ARG A 19 -9.42 -7.05 -51.59
N LEU A 20 -10.69 -7.23 -51.96
CA LEU A 20 -11.67 -8.07 -51.26
C LEU A 20 -11.40 -9.53 -51.61
N THR A 21 -11.15 -10.38 -50.61
CA THR A 21 -11.27 -11.85 -50.68
C THR A 21 -11.56 -12.38 -49.25
N PRO A 22 -12.02 -13.63 -49.07
CA PRO A 22 -13.39 -13.96 -48.71
C PRO A 22 -13.55 -14.35 -47.23
N SER A 23 -14.78 -14.21 -46.75
CA SER A 23 -15.27 -14.76 -45.48
C SER A 23 -14.93 -16.24 -45.35
N ARG A 24 -14.07 -16.58 -44.37
CA ARG A 24 -13.96 -17.94 -43.84
C ARG A 24 -14.59 -17.99 -42.46
N VAL A 25 -15.71 -18.70 -42.41
CA VAL A 25 -16.45 -19.09 -41.22
C VAL A 25 -15.63 -20.11 -40.43
N GLY A 26 -15.65 -19.96 -39.10
CA GLY A 26 -15.44 -21.08 -38.17
C GLY A 26 -13.99 -21.38 -37.82
N SER A 27 -13.59 -20.90 -36.64
CA SER A 27 -13.04 -21.76 -35.59
C SER A 27 -13.01 -20.94 -34.30
N SER A 28 -13.98 -21.21 -33.44
CA SER A 28 -14.06 -20.71 -32.07
C SER A 28 -12.72 -20.97 -31.39
N SER A 29 -11.90 -19.92 -31.27
CA SER A 29 -10.77 -19.95 -30.36
C SER A 29 -11.39 -19.95 -28.98
N ALA A 30 -11.47 -21.15 -28.40
CA ALA A 30 -11.83 -21.34 -27.01
C ALA A 30 -11.03 -20.30 -26.21
N ALA A 31 -11.75 -19.42 -25.54
CA ALA A 31 -11.16 -18.56 -24.55
C ALA A 31 -10.32 -19.47 -23.65
N SER A 32 -9.01 -19.28 -23.71
CA SER A 32 -8.11 -19.72 -22.66
C SER A 32 -8.56 -18.96 -21.43
N SER A 33 -9.58 -19.50 -20.77
CA SER A 33 -9.80 -19.26 -19.37
C SER A 33 -8.52 -19.74 -18.72
N SER A 34 -7.58 -18.82 -18.55
CA SER A 34 -6.72 -18.83 -17.39
C SER A 34 -7.67 -18.81 -16.20
N SER A 35 -8.20 -19.99 -15.91
CA SER A 35 -8.52 -20.44 -14.58
C SER A 35 -7.19 -20.34 -13.84
N SER A 36 -6.85 -19.10 -13.47
CA SER A 36 -5.85 -18.80 -12.47
C SER A 36 -6.32 -19.58 -11.28
N ALA A 37 -5.71 -20.76 -11.13
CA ALA A 37 -6.07 -21.74 -10.15
C ALA A 37 -6.19 -20.99 -8.84
N SER A 38 -7.43 -20.86 -8.36
CA SER A 38 -7.69 -20.56 -6.96
C SER A 38 -7.33 -21.84 -6.20
N ALA A 39 -6.07 -22.26 -6.32
CA ALA A 39 -5.44 -23.11 -5.34
C ALA A 39 -5.59 -22.30 -4.06
N SER A 40 -6.34 -22.83 -3.11
CA SER A 40 -6.47 -22.26 -1.79
C SER A 40 -5.05 -22.12 -1.23
N ARG A 41 -4.42 -20.95 -1.43
CA ARG A 41 -3.07 -20.69 -0.92
C ARG A 41 -3.09 -21.09 0.53
N LEU A 42 -2.13 -21.93 0.91
CA LEU A 42 -2.01 -22.37 2.29
C LEU A 42 -1.94 -21.10 3.14
N VAL A 43 -2.55 -21.14 4.34
CA VAL A 43 -2.55 -19.99 5.24
C VAL A 43 -1.10 -19.51 5.50
N ALA A 44 -0.14 -20.44 5.49
CA ALA A 44 1.29 -20.17 5.60
C ALA A 44 1.82 -19.19 4.53
N ASP A 45 1.38 -19.28 3.28
CA ASP A 45 1.82 -18.40 2.18
C ASP A 45 1.35 -16.95 2.35
N ARG A 46 0.44 -16.71 3.31
CA ARG A 46 -0.11 -15.40 3.63
C ARG A 46 0.49 -14.81 4.89
N ILE A 47 1.42 -15.50 5.57
CA ILE A 47 2.02 -15.00 6.80
C ILE A 47 3.12 -13.99 6.44
N VAL A 48 3.07 -12.83 7.09
CA VAL A 48 4.11 -11.80 7.04
C VAL A 48 4.67 -11.66 8.46
N GLU A 49 5.97 -11.88 8.64
CA GLU A 49 6.65 -11.67 9.93
C GLU A 49 7.25 -10.27 9.98
N LEU A 50 7.02 -9.54 11.07
CA LEU A 50 7.53 -8.20 11.30
C LEU A 50 8.03 -8.06 12.74
N THR A 51 8.86 -7.06 13.00
CA THR A 51 9.40 -6.76 14.34
C THR A 51 8.76 -5.48 14.84
N ALA A 52 8.10 -5.56 15.99
CA ALA A 52 7.57 -4.40 16.68
C ALA A 52 8.44 -4.09 17.91
N ILE A 53 8.82 -2.83 18.08
CA ILE A 53 9.58 -2.34 19.23
C ILE A 53 8.58 -1.69 20.17
N ASP A 54 8.52 -2.18 21.41
CA ASP A 54 7.66 -1.61 22.45
C ASP A 54 8.30 -0.34 23.06
N VAL A 55 7.53 0.35 23.90
CA VAL A 55 7.96 1.55 24.65
C VAL A 55 9.21 1.29 25.50
N ASP A 56 9.35 0.05 25.99
CA ASP A 56 10.51 -0.41 26.78
C ASP A 56 11.73 -0.73 25.90
N GLY A 57 11.62 -0.59 24.57
CA GLY A 57 12.66 -0.94 23.60
C GLY A 57 12.77 -2.44 23.32
N VAL A 58 11.87 -3.26 23.87
CA VAL A 58 11.84 -4.71 23.64
C VAL A 58 11.35 -5.01 22.22
N ARG A 59 12.02 -5.94 21.54
CA ARG A 59 11.69 -6.36 20.19
C ARG A 59 10.77 -7.58 20.22
N HIS A 60 9.57 -7.43 19.67
CA HIS A 60 8.56 -8.47 19.57
C HIS A 60 8.44 -8.96 18.13
N LYS A 61 8.48 -10.29 17.95
CA LYS A 61 8.19 -10.92 16.67
C LYS A 61 6.70 -11.04 16.46
N VAL A 62 6.18 -10.26 15.52
CA VAL A 62 4.76 -10.17 15.20
C VAL A 62 4.51 -10.91 13.90
N LYS A 63 3.47 -11.75 13.90
CA LYS A 63 2.98 -12.45 12.70
C LYS A 63 1.66 -11.82 12.28
N GLY A 64 1.64 -11.30 11.07
CA GLY A 64 0.44 -10.77 10.41
C GLY A 64 0.04 -11.63 9.21
N LEU A 65 -1.15 -11.36 8.68
CA LEU A 65 -1.62 -11.96 7.43
C LEU A 65 -1.63 -10.91 6.32
N THR A 66 -1.25 -11.30 5.10
CA THR A 66 -1.38 -10.43 3.93
C THR A 66 -2.81 -9.92 3.80
N LYS A 67 -2.96 -8.68 3.34
CA LYS A 67 -4.21 -7.91 3.21
C LYS A 67 -4.86 -7.46 4.52
N HIS A 68 -4.42 -7.95 5.68
CA HIS A 68 -4.82 -7.39 6.97
C HIS A 68 -4.04 -6.11 7.27
N THR A 69 -4.54 -5.32 8.20
CA THR A 69 -3.88 -4.09 8.65
C THR A 69 -2.71 -4.42 9.60
N LEU A 70 -1.71 -3.54 9.64
CA LEU A 70 -0.62 -3.63 10.61
C LEU A 70 -1.16 -3.53 12.05
N LEU A 71 -2.14 -2.65 12.28
CA LEU A 71 -2.82 -2.52 13.57
C LEU A 71 -3.36 -3.86 14.07
N ARG A 72 -4.07 -4.60 13.20
CA ARG A 72 -4.61 -5.93 13.54
C ARG A 72 -3.51 -6.90 13.96
N ALA A 73 -2.36 -6.86 13.28
CA ALA A 73 -1.22 -7.70 13.64
C ALA A 73 -0.66 -7.33 15.02
N LEU A 74 -0.56 -6.03 15.35
CA LEU A 74 -0.07 -5.55 16.65
C LEU A 74 -1.05 -5.89 17.80
N MET A 75 -2.36 -5.75 17.58
CA MET A 75 -3.40 -6.12 18.55
C MET A 75 -3.38 -7.62 18.87
N ASN A 76 -3.22 -8.47 17.86
CA ASN A 76 -3.13 -9.93 18.05
C ASN A 76 -1.95 -10.34 18.94
N HIS A 77 -0.91 -9.51 19.01
CA HIS A 77 0.28 -9.70 19.85
C HIS A 77 0.24 -8.90 21.15
N ARG A 78 -0.90 -8.27 21.48
CA ARG A 78 -1.14 -7.48 22.70
C ARG A 78 -0.16 -6.31 22.90
N LEU A 79 0.41 -5.80 21.81
CA LEU A 79 1.26 -4.60 21.83
C LEU A 79 0.44 -3.31 21.81
N ILE A 80 -0.81 -3.43 21.35
CA ILE A 80 -1.78 -2.35 21.28
C ILE A 80 -3.09 -2.89 21.84
N ASP A 81 -3.74 -2.12 22.72
CA ASP A 81 -4.98 -2.52 23.35
C ASP A 81 -6.16 -2.43 22.37
N PRO A 82 -7.01 -3.47 22.24
CA PRO A 82 -8.15 -3.43 21.32
C PRO A 82 -9.23 -2.42 21.71
N GLU A 83 -9.43 -2.11 23.00
CA GLU A 83 -10.43 -1.14 23.47
C GLU A 83 -10.05 0.30 23.11
N SER A 84 -8.75 0.59 22.96
CA SER A 84 -8.29 1.90 22.48
C SER A 84 -8.59 2.17 20.99
N HIS A 85 -9.05 1.16 20.24
CA HIS A 85 -9.19 1.22 18.78
C HIS A 85 -10.57 0.73 18.35
N ARG A 86 -11.53 1.65 18.18
CA ARG A 86 -12.92 1.27 17.97
C ARG A 86 -13.21 0.55 16.65
N LEU A 87 -12.42 0.72 15.59
CA LEU A 87 -12.77 0.21 14.26
C LEU A 87 -11.52 -0.05 13.38
N ASP A 88 -11.18 -1.32 13.14
CA ASP A 88 -10.08 -1.74 12.24
C ASP A 88 -10.28 -1.30 10.77
N ASP A 89 -11.52 -0.94 10.38
CA ASP A 89 -11.95 -0.76 8.98
C ASP A 89 -12.35 0.67 8.58
N ILE A 90 -12.14 1.68 9.44
CA ILE A 90 -12.42 3.08 9.07
C ILE A 90 -11.18 3.80 8.53
N ASN A 91 -11.41 4.70 7.57
CA ASN A 91 -10.36 5.58 7.07
C ASN A 91 -9.90 6.51 8.21
N ALA A 92 -8.58 6.64 8.39
CA ALA A 92 -7.96 7.50 9.41
C ALA A 92 -8.60 7.40 10.82
N CYS A 93 -8.66 6.18 11.35
CA CYS A 93 -9.41 5.81 12.56
C CYS A 93 -9.22 6.76 13.78
N THR A 94 -8.05 6.73 14.39
CA THR A 94 -7.72 7.61 15.53
C THR A 94 -6.20 7.73 15.67
N ALA A 95 -5.75 8.75 16.40
CA ALA A 95 -4.33 9.00 16.69
C ALA A 95 -3.63 7.88 17.47
N GLU A 96 -4.42 7.05 18.16
CA GLU A 96 -3.99 5.91 18.96
C GLU A 96 -3.43 4.79 18.06
N CYS A 97 -3.89 4.67 16.81
CA CYS A 97 -3.36 3.71 15.83
C CYS A 97 -1.96 4.07 15.30
N ARG A 98 -1.37 5.17 15.77
CA ARG A 98 -0.10 5.69 15.27
C ARG A 98 1.03 4.70 15.55
N VAL A 99 1.89 4.51 14.56
CA VAL A 99 3.13 3.73 14.66
C VAL A 99 4.26 4.49 13.99
N MET A 100 5.48 4.26 14.45
CA MET A 100 6.69 4.77 13.80
C MET A 100 7.29 3.69 12.91
N VAL A 101 7.41 3.97 11.62
CA VAL A 101 7.95 3.03 10.62
C VAL A 101 9.41 3.36 10.34
N ALA A 102 10.29 2.35 10.36
CA ALA A 102 11.70 2.54 10.04
C ALA A 102 11.90 3.04 8.59
N SER A 103 12.90 3.89 8.38
CA SER A 103 13.12 4.64 7.12
C SER A 103 13.16 3.75 5.88
N GLU A 104 13.81 2.59 5.99
CA GLU A 104 13.97 1.60 4.93
C GLU A 104 12.65 0.97 4.41
N TRP A 105 11.55 1.15 5.15
CA TRP A 105 10.22 0.65 4.78
C TRP A 105 9.29 1.74 4.24
N LEU A 106 9.61 3.03 4.44
CA LEU A 106 8.73 4.13 4.03
C LEU A 106 8.46 4.14 2.53
N ASP A 107 9.47 3.87 1.71
CA ASP A 107 9.35 3.85 0.24
C ASP A 107 8.51 2.67 -0.29
N LYS A 108 8.28 1.64 0.54
CA LYS A 108 7.45 0.48 0.20
C LYS A 108 5.98 0.69 0.56
N LEU A 109 5.67 1.73 1.32
CA LEU A 109 4.31 2.04 1.74
C LEU A 109 3.63 2.95 0.72
N PRO A 110 2.29 2.87 0.57
CA PRO A 110 1.56 3.85 -0.20
C PRO A 110 1.74 5.26 0.40
N PRO A 111 1.63 6.32 -0.40
CA PRO A 111 1.65 7.68 0.12
C PRO A 111 0.57 7.88 1.18
N ARG A 112 0.81 8.79 2.13
CA ARG A 112 -0.20 9.16 3.14
C ARG A 112 -1.42 9.77 2.45
N SER A 113 -2.61 9.43 2.91
CA SER A 113 -3.82 10.18 2.55
C SER A 113 -3.85 11.53 3.28
N GLU A 114 -4.64 12.47 2.78
CA GLU A 114 -4.86 13.77 3.45
C GLU A 114 -5.48 13.57 4.84
N GLU A 115 -6.49 12.71 4.95
CA GLU A 115 -7.13 12.36 6.23
C GLU A 115 -6.16 11.72 7.24
N GLU A 116 -5.23 10.87 6.76
CA GLU A 116 -4.17 10.31 7.60
C GLU A 116 -3.25 11.42 8.12
N TYR A 117 -2.85 12.35 7.26
CA TYR A 117 -2.00 13.46 7.64
C TYR A 117 -2.66 14.36 8.67
N ASP A 118 -3.93 14.72 8.48
CA ASP A 118 -4.68 15.58 9.40
C ASP A 118 -4.83 14.94 10.79
N THR A 119 -5.09 13.64 10.83
CA THR A 119 -5.18 12.88 12.08
C THR A 119 -3.84 12.85 12.82
N LEU A 120 -2.74 12.62 12.09
CA LEU A 120 -1.38 12.66 12.66
C LEU A 120 -1.00 14.07 13.11
N ALA A 121 -1.40 15.10 12.36
CA ALA A 121 -1.15 16.50 12.70
C ALA A 121 -1.88 16.92 13.98
N ALA A 122 -3.14 16.53 14.14
CA ALA A 122 -3.91 16.75 15.36
C ALA A 122 -3.30 16.03 16.58
N ALA A 123 -2.63 14.90 16.36
CA ALA A 123 -1.96 14.14 17.40
C ALA A 123 -0.56 14.66 17.78
N ALA A 124 0.06 15.46 16.90
CA ALA A 124 1.45 15.86 17.00
C ALA A 124 1.69 16.84 18.16
N THR A 125 2.45 16.40 19.17
CA THR A 125 2.74 17.21 20.38
C THR A 125 3.53 18.49 20.08
N LYS A 126 4.35 18.51 19.01
CA LYS A 126 5.23 19.63 18.64
C LYS A 126 4.73 20.42 17.43
N GLY A 127 3.47 20.22 17.03
CA GLY A 127 2.89 20.85 15.84
C GLY A 127 3.51 20.42 14.50
N LYS A 128 4.39 19.40 14.51
CA LYS A 128 5.01 18.83 13.32
C LYS A 128 4.81 17.32 13.31
N VAL A 129 4.27 16.82 12.20
CA VAL A 129 4.16 15.38 11.93
C VAL A 129 5.54 14.82 11.60
N ASP A 130 5.91 13.72 12.25
CA ASP A 130 7.15 13.02 11.94
C ASP A 130 7.02 12.27 10.60
N PRO A 131 8.00 12.32 9.70
CA PRO A 131 7.96 11.53 8.47
C PRO A 131 7.86 10.01 8.72
N HIS A 132 8.28 9.51 9.87
CA HIS A 132 8.15 8.10 10.26
C HIS A 132 6.77 7.75 10.80
N ASP A 133 5.96 8.74 11.19
CA ASP A 133 4.63 8.50 11.71
C ASP A 133 3.68 8.06 10.58
N ARG A 134 3.01 6.93 10.82
CA ARG A 134 1.94 6.37 10.00
C ARG A 134 0.80 5.87 10.88
N LEU A 135 -0.39 5.77 10.32
CA LEU A 135 -1.50 5.08 10.98
C LEU A 135 -1.44 3.59 10.66
N GLY A 136 -1.25 2.73 11.67
CA GLY A 136 -1.16 1.28 11.51
C GLY A 136 -2.43 0.66 10.89
N CYS A 137 -3.59 1.31 11.02
CA CYS A 137 -4.82 0.88 10.34
C CYS A 137 -4.81 1.12 8.82
N GLN A 138 -4.02 2.08 8.33
CA GLN A 138 -3.89 2.40 6.91
C GLN A 138 -2.86 1.51 6.19
N ILE A 139 -1.95 0.91 6.94
CA ILE A 139 -0.91 0.02 6.40
C ILE A 139 -1.50 -1.37 6.20
N ARG A 140 -1.71 -1.77 4.95
CA ARG A 140 -2.07 -3.16 4.58
C ARG A 140 -0.81 -3.99 4.42
N LEU A 141 -0.74 -5.13 5.12
CA LEU A 141 0.38 -6.05 5.04
C LEU A 141 0.44 -6.72 3.67
N SER A 142 1.62 -6.74 3.06
CA SER A 142 1.94 -7.46 1.83
C SER A 142 3.20 -8.30 2.03
N SER A 143 3.51 -9.18 1.08
CA SER A 143 4.76 -9.96 1.08
C SER A 143 6.01 -9.07 1.07
N ASP A 144 5.91 -7.85 0.54
CA ASP A 144 7.04 -6.93 0.38
C ASP A 144 7.45 -6.28 1.70
N LEU A 145 6.59 -6.37 2.71
CA LEU A 145 6.79 -5.90 4.08
C LEU A 145 7.33 -7.01 5.01
N GLN A 146 7.76 -8.15 4.46
CA GLN A 146 8.40 -9.20 5.24
C GLN A 146 9.67 -8.68 5.91
N GLY A 147 9.73 -8.77 7.25
CA GLY A 147 10.82 -8.26 8.07
C GLY A 147 10.67 -6.80 8.48
N MET A 148 9.52 -6.17 8.22
CA MET A 148 9.30 -4.77 8.56
C MET A 148 9.56 -4.47 10.04
N VAL A 149 10.20 -3.34 10.32
CA VAL A 149 10.47 -2.86 11.67
C VAL A 149 9.61 -1.65 11.97
N VAL A 150 8.84 -1.73 13.05
CA VAL A 150 7.98 -0.65 13.53
C VAL A 150 8.19 -0.44 15.03
N ALA A 151 7.98 0.78 15.50
CA ALA A 151 7.93 1.09 16.93
C ALA A 151 6.52 1.56 17.33
N VAL A 152 6.05 1.06 18.46
CA VAL A 152 4.76 1.42 19.04
C VAL A 152 4.96 2.61 19.98
N PRO A 153 4.25 3.73 19.80
CA PRO A 153 4.38 4.89 20.68
C PRO A 153 3.74 4.63 22.04
N GLU A 154 4.15 5.42 23.04
CA GLU A 154 3.59 5.34 24.38
C GLU A 154 2.07 5.60 24.40
N PRO A 155 1.27 4.71 25.04
CA PRO A 155 -0.15 4.95 25.22
C PRO A 155 -0.36 6.17 26.11
N LYS A 156 -1.37 6.99 25.84
CA LYS A 156 -1.70 8.14 26.68
C LYS A 156 -2.40 7.65 27.96
N PRO A 157 -1.80 7.74 29.15
CA PRO A 157 -2.30 7.06 30.35
C PRO A 157 -3.69 7.54 30.80
N TRP A 158 -4.08 8.79 30.47
CA TRP A 158 -5.40 9.35 30.79
C TRP A 158 -6.51 9.00 29.77
N ARG A 159 -6.20 8.23 28.71
CA ARG A 159 -7.17 7.78 27.69
C ARG A 159 -7.44 6.27 27.73
N ILE A 160 -6.82 5.55 28.67
CA ILE A 160 -7.09 4.16 28.94
C ILE A 160 -8.40 4.12 29.76
N PRO A 161 -9.48 3.47 29.28
CA PRO A 161 -10.73 3.38 30.03
C PRO A 161 -10.59 2.61 31.35
#